data_AF-A0A0L0BQT9-F1
#
_entry.id   AF-A0A0L0BQT9-F1
#
_cell.length_a   1.000
_cell.length_b   1.000
_cell.length_c   1.000
_cell.angle_alpha   90.00
_cell.angle_beta   90.00
_cell.angle_gamma   90.00
#
_symmetry.space_group_name_H-M   'P 1'
#
loop_
_entity.id
_entity.type
_entity.pdbx_description
1 polymer ?
#
loop_
_entity_poly.entity_id
_entity_poly.type
_entity_poly.pdbx_seq_one_letter_code
_entity_poly.pdbx_strand_id
1 'polypeptide(L)' 'MALPEGLAKNMKIFQAKNDLPVFLKGGPADKALFGLTVGLCGIGILSILQMVYSLGFKKKQG' A
#
# COMPACT_ATOMS: atom_id res chain seq x y z
N MET A 1 -33.49 12.11 14.61
CA MET A 1 -32.13 12.62 14.89
C MET A 1 -31.38 12.69 13.58
N ALA A 2 -30.96 13.87 13.14
CA ALA A 2 -30.18 14.00 11.91
C ALA A 2 -28.73 13.52 12.16
N LEU A 3 -28.14 12.89 11.15
CA LEU A 3 -26.77 12.38 11.25
C LEU A 3 -25.78 13.56 11.23
N PRO A 4 -24.71 13.56 12.06
CA PRO A 4 -23.68 14.59 11.99
C PRO A 4 -23.06 14.68 10.59
N GLU A 5 -22.83 15.90 10.09
CA GLU A 5 -22.49 16.14 8.68
C GLU A 5 -21.21 15.43 8.23
N GLY A 6 -20.18 15.37 9.08
CA GLY A 6 -18.94 14.64 8.80
C GLY A 6 -19.15 13.14 8.62
N LEU A 7 -20.03 12.54 9.44
CA LEU A 7 -20.37 11.12 9.34
C LEU A 7 -21.18 10.86 8.06
N ALA A 8 -22.14 11.73 7.74
CA ALA A 8 -22.94 11.63 6.51
C ALA A 8 -22.06 11.70 5.25
N LYS A 9 -21.05 12.58 5.24
CA LYS A 9 -20.07 12.69 4.15
C LYS A 9 -19.25 11.41 4.02
N ASN A 10 -18.72 10.88 5.13
CA ASN A 10 -17.92 9.66 5.10
C ASN A 10 -18.73 8.45 4.64
N MET A 11 -19.97 8.31 5.10
CA MET A 11 -20.87 7.24 4.65
C MET A 11 -21.10 7.31 3.14
N LYS A 12 -21.34 8.51 2.59
CA LYS A 12 -21.48 8.68 1.13
C LYS A 12 -20.23 8.25 0.36
N ILE A 13 -19.04 8.56 0.86
CA ILE A 13 -17.76 8.22 0.19
C ILE A 13 -17.51 6.72 0.22
N PHE A 14 -17.56 6.09 1.40
CA PHE A 14 -17.21 4.68 1.55
C PHE A 14 -18.31 3.71 1.06
N GLN A 15 -19.58 4.14 1.07
CA GLN A 15 -20.71 3.36 0.54
C GLN A 15 -21.05 3.70 -0.91
N ALA A 16 -20.26 4.55 -1.57
CA ALA A 16 -20.40 4.78 -3.01
C ALA A 16 -20.34 3.42 -3.74
N LYS A 17 -21.28 3.22 -4.68
CA LYS A 17 -21.30 2.06 -5.57
C LYS A 17 -20.22 2.22 -6.63
N ASN A 18 -18.98 2.02 -6.21
CA ASN A 18 -17.80 1.92 -7.04
C ASN A 18 -17.12 0.58 -6.75
N ASP A 19 -16.49 -0.01 -7.77
CA ASP A 19 -15.73 -1.26 -7.63
C ASP A 19 -14.36 -1.04 -6.97
N LEU A 20 -14.21 0.04 -6.20
CA LEU A 20 -12.99 0.32 -5.47
C LEU A 20 -12.99 -0.51 -4.17
N PRO A 21 -11.87 -1.18 -3.85
CA PRO A 21 -11.74 -1.86 -2.58
C PRO A 21 -11.68 -0.82 -1.44
N VAL A 22 -12.11 -1.23 -0.23
CA VAL A 22 -12.27 -0.34 0.93
C VAL A 22 -11.01 0.50 1.23
N PHE A 23 -9.82 -0.07 1.04
CA PHE A 23 -8.53 0.60 1.31
C PHE A 23 -8.11 1.64 0.26
N LEU A 24 -8.88 1.81 -0.84
CA LEU A 24 -8.66 2.85 -1.86
C LEU A 24 -9.85 3.82 -1.97
N LYS A 25 -10.92 3.62 -1.18
CA LYS A 25 -12.15 4.42 -1.29
C LYS A 25 -12.02 5.83 -0.72
N GLY A 26 -11.05 6.09 0.15
CA GLY A 26 -10.77 7.42 0.70
C GLY A 26 -10.13 8.38 -0.31
N GLY A 27 -9.70 7.88 -1.47
CA GLY A 27 -9.34 8.70 -2.63
C GLY A 27 -7.83 8.72 -2.94
N PRO A 28 -7.30 9.84 -3.48
CA PRO A 28 -5.92 9.91 -3.96
C PRO A 28 -4.86 9.66 -2.87
N ALA A 29 -5.12 10.06 -1.63
CA ALA A 29 -4.20 9.85 -0.51
C ALA A 29 -3.98 8.36 -0.24
N ASP A 30 -5.06 7.58 -0.21
CA ASP A 30 -5.01 6.12 -0.02
C ASP A 30 -4.18 5.44 -1.12
N LYS A 31 -4.34 5.88 -2.37
CA LYS A 31 -3.57 5.36 -3.52
C LYS A 31 -2.08 5.66 -3.38
N ALA A 32 -1.73 6.88 -3.00
CA ALA A 32 -0.34 7.28 -2.80
C ALA A 32 0.30 6.49 -1.65
N LEU A 33 -0.42 6.35 -0.53
CA LEU A 33 0.06 5.59 0.63
C LEU A 33 0.25 4.11 0.28
N PHE A 34 -0.73 3.48 -0.37
CA PHE A 34 -0.63 2.10 -0.82
C PHE A 34 0.54 1.91 -1.80
N GLY A 35 0.68 2.79 -2.78
CA GLY A 35 1.78 2.74 -3.76
C GLY A 35 3.15 2.85 -3.09
N LEU A 36 3.30 3.76 -2.11
CA LEU A 36 4.52 3.90 -1.32
C LEU A 36 4.83 2.61 -0.55
N THR A 37 3.84 2.04 0.14
CA THR A 37 4.00 0.81 0.90
C THR A 37 4.44 -0.34 0.00
N VAL A 38 3.78 -0.54 -1.13
CA VAL A 38 4.14 -1.58 -2.11
C VAL A 38 5.57 -1.37 -2.63
N GLY A 39 5.94 -0.13 -2.96
CA GLY A 39 7.29 0.20 -3.41
C GLY A 39 8.36 -0.14 -2.37
N LEU A 40 8.15 0.27 -1.11
CA LEU A 40 9.08 -0.03 -0.02
C LEU A 40 9.22 -1.53 0.25
N CYS A 41 8.10 -2.27 0.27
CA CYS A 41 8.12 -3.73 0.42
C CYS A 41 8.84 -4.41 -0.76
N GLY A 42 8.61 -3.95 -2.00
CA GLY A 42 9.29 -4.47 -3.18
C GLY A 42 10.80 -4.28 -3.12
N ILE A 43 11.25 -3.07 -2.75
CA ILE A 43 12.68 -2.78 -2.54
C ILE A 43 13.25 -3.69 -1.46
N GLY A 44 12.57 -3.83 -0.31
CA GLY A 44 13.00 -4.69 0.78
C GLY A 44 13.19 -6.15 0.36
N ILE A 45 12.24 -6.69 -0.41
CA ILE A 45 12.34 -8.06 -0.94
C ILE A 45 13.55 -8.19 -1.87
N LEU A 46 13.76 -7.25 -2.80
CA LEU A 46 14.92 -7.27 -3.70
C LEU A 46 16.24 -7.19 -2.94
N SER A 47 16.33 -6.35 -1.90
CA SER A 47 17.52 -6.25 -1.06
C SER A 47 17.81 -7.56 -0.32
N ILE A 48 16.78 -8.23 0.21
CA ILE A 48 16.95 -9.53 0.87
C ILE A 48 17.42 -10.59 -0.14
N LEU A 49 16.84 -10.63 -1.34
CA LEU A 49 17.27 -11.55 -2.39
C LEU A 49 18.73 -11.32 -2.78
N GLN A 50 19.15 -10.05 -2.95
CA GLN A 50 20.54 -9.71 -3.21
C GLN A 50 21.47 -10.13 -2.05
N MET A 51 21.04 -9.93 -0.81
CA MET A 51 21.80 -10.34 0.37
C MET A 51 21.97 -11.86 0.41
N VAL A 52 20.88 -12.62 0.26
CA VAL A 52 20.91 -14.09 0.25
C VAL A 52 21.80 -14.60 -0.88
N TYR A 53 21.70 -14.01 -2.08
CA TYR A 53 22.58 -14.36 -3.19
C TYR A 53 24.05 -14.06 -2.89
N SER A 54 24.34 -12.88 -2.35
CA SER A 54 25.70 -12.46 -2.02
C SER A 54 26.34 -13.29 -0.91
N LEU A 55 25.55 -13.78 0.05
CA LEU A 55 26.08 -14.57 1.16
C LEU A 55 26.14 -16.07 0.83
N GLY A 56 25.15 -16.59 0.10
CA GLY A 56 25.03 -18.00 -0.21
C GLY A 56 25.80 -18.46 -1.46
N PHE A 57 25.89 -17.61 -2.49
CA PHE A 57 26.34 -18.04 -3.82
C PHE A 57 27.49 -17.22 -4.40
N LYS A 58 27.73 -16.01 -3.91
CA LYS A 58 28.85 -15.18 -4.40
C LYS A 58 30.17 -15.74 -3.88
N LYS A 59 30.86 -16.52 -4.72
CA LYS A 59 32.22 -16.98 -4.44
C LYS A 59 33.16 -15.79 -4.29
N LYS A 60 34.08 -15.86 -3.32
CA LYS A 60 35.13 -14.86 -3.08
C LYS A 60 35.85 -14.59 -4.41
N GLN A 61 35.71 -13.37 -4.92
CA GLN A 61 36.52 -12.88 -6.02
C GLN A 61 37.94 -12.76 -5.46
N GLY A 62 38.80 -13.70 -5.85
CA GLY A 62 40.20 -13.74 -5.47
C GLY A 62 40.97 -12.55 -6.02
#